data_AF-A0A5K1GTT4-F1
#
_entry.id   AF-A0A5K1GTT4-F1
#
_cell.length_a   1.000
_cell.length_b   1.000
_cell.length_c   1.000
_cell.angle_alpha   90.00
_cell.angle_beta   90.00
_cell.angle_gamma   90.00
#
_symmetry.space_group_name_H-M   'P 1'
#
loop_
_entity.id
_entity.type
_entity.pdbx_description
1 polymer ?
#
loop_
_entity_poly.entity_id
_entity_poly.type
_entity_poly.pdbx_seq_one_letter_code
_entity_poly.pdbx_strand_id
1 'polypeptide(L)'
;ELKKLLASQTGLHPQDQKLFFKDKERDSRDFLDMTGVKDKSKMVLQEDPQSQERRYLEMRRNAKMEKAAKSITEVSLEVDNLAGQ
;
A
#
# COMPACT_ATOMS: atom_id res chain seq x y z
N GLU A 1 7.43 -7.66 -5.03
CA GLU A 1 7.28 -7.69 -6.51
C GLU A 1 6.13 -8.58 -7.02
N LEU A 2 5.99 -9.84 -6.58
CA LEU A 2 4.92 -10.71 -7.09
C LEU A 2 3.51 -10.10 -7.01
N LYS A 3 3.14 -9.49 -5.87
CA LYS A 3 1.83 -8.84 -5.70
C LYS A 3 1.56 -7.70 -6.71
N LYS A 4 2.61 -6.99 -7.17
CA LYS A 4 2.48 -5.94 -8.20
C LYS A 4 2.17 -6.54 -9.57
N LEU A 5 2.81 -7.66 -9.92
CA LEU A 5 2.55 -8.37 -11.17
C LEU A 5 1.12 -8.94 -11.18
N LEU A 6 0.70 -9.54 -10.06
CA LEU A 6 -0.66 -10.03 -9.89
C LEU A 6 -1.70 -8.92 -9.90
N ALA A 7 -1.37 -7.72 -9.40
CA ALA A 7 -2.27 -6.58 -9.44
C ALA A 7 -2.64 -6.19 -10.88
N SER A 8 -1.68 -6.24 -11.81
CA SER A 8 -1.91 -5.98 -13.23
C SER A 8 -2.87 -7.00 -13.85
N GLN A 9 -2.79 -8.27 -13.44
CA GLN A 9 -3.61 -9.34 -14.01
C GLN A 9 -4.98 -9.48 -13.35
N THR A 10 -5.08 -9.22 -12.05
CA THR A 10 -6.29 -9.44 -11.24
C THR A 10 -7.08 -8.16 -10.99
N GLY A 11 -6.49 -6.99 -11.22
CA GLY A 11 -7.07 -5.69 -10.87
C GLY A 11 -7.06 -5.40 -9.36
N LEU A 12 -6.58 -6.32 -8.52
CA LEU A 12 -6.53 -6.15 -7.07
C LEU A 12 -5.32 -5.34 -6.65
N HIS A 13 -5.48 -4.46 -5.67
CA HIS A 13 -4.36 -3.70 -5.15
C HIS A 13 -3.39 -4.61 -4.38
N PRO A 14 -2.06 -4.39 -4.44
CA PRO A 14 -1.07 -5.27 -3.77
C PRO A 14 -1.28 -5.46 -2.26
N GLN A 15 -1.92 -4.49 -1.58
CA GLN A 15 -2.22 -4.57 -0.14
C GLN A 15 -3.48 -5.39 0.16
N ASP A 16 -4.37 -5.55 -0.81
CA ASP A 16 -5.64 -6.27 -0.67
C ASP A 16 -5.48 -7.76 -1.05
N GLN A 17 -4.29 -8.13 -1.52
CA GLN A 17 -3.92 -9.47 -1.95
C GLN A 17 -3.28 -10.26 -0.79
N LYS A 18 -3.92 -11.35 -0.39
CA LYS A 18 -3.34 -12.38 0.48
C LYS A 18 -2.86 -13.56 -0.33
N LEU A 19 -1.57 -13.87 -0.23
CA LEU A 19 -0.94 -14.98 -0.94
C LEU A 19 -0.68 -16.13 0.02
N PHE A 20 -1.03 -17.34 -0.42
CA PHE A 20 -0.77 -18.57 0.32
C PHE A 20 0.09 -19.52 -0.51
N PHE A 21 1.13 -20.06 0.13
CA PHE A 21 1.96 -21.12 -0.44
C PHE A 21 2.19 -22.21 0.60
N LYS A 22 1.73 -23.43 0.30
CA LYS A 22 1.71 -24.57 1.23
C LYS A 22 0.98 -24.24 2.53
N ASP A 23 -0.24 -23.71 2.40
CA ASP A 23 -1.13 -23.37 3.52
C ASP A 23 -0.57 -22.32 4.50
N LYS A 24 0.51 -21.63 4.11
CA LYS A 24 1.10 -20.52 4.85
C LYS A 24 0.89 -19.21 4.12
N GLU A 25 0.38 -18.22 4.86
CA GLU A 25 0.30 -16.83 4.40
C GLU A 25 1.71 -16.28 4.14
N ARG A 26 1.88 -15.58 3.02
CA ARG A 26 3.15 -14.98 2.59
C ARG A 26 3.03 -13.47 2.53
N ASP A 27 3.94 -12.80 3.21
CA ASP A 27 3.98 -11.35 3.22
C ASP A 27 4.69 -10.81 1.97
N SER A 28 4.49 -9.52 1.69
CA SER A 28 5.17 -8.83 0.60
C SER A 28 6.68 -8.72 0.80
N ARG A 29 7.16 -8.89 2.05
CA ARG A 29 8.58 -8.91 2.42
C ARG A 29 9.24 -10.28 2.24
N ASP A 30 8.46 -11.34 2.07
CA ASP A 30 8.99 -12.68 1.89
C ASP A 30 9.47 -12.88 0.45
N PHE A 31 10.71 -13.36 0.30
CA PHE A 31 11.27 -13.67 -1.01
C PHE A 31 10.90 -15.08 -1.45
N LEU A 32 10.50 -15.22 -2.72
CA LEU A 32 9.99 -16.48 -3.29
C LEU A 32 10.99 -17.64 -3.18
N ASP A 33 12.27 -17.36 -3.37
CA ASP A 33 13.38 -18.32 -3.23
C ASP A 33 13.48 -18.87 -1.79
N MET A 34 13.42 -18.01 -0.78
CA MET A 34 13.41 -18.41 0.64
C MET A 34 12.15 -19.17 1.01
N THR A 35 11.02 -18.87 0.38
CA THR A 35 9.77 -19.61 0.62
C THR A 35 9.72 -20.99 -0.04
N GLY A 36 10.73 -21.35 -0.84
CA GLY A 36 10.80 -22.62 -1.57
C GLY A 36 9.86 -22.69 -2.76
N VAL A 37 9.44 -21.54 -3.29
CA VAL A 37 8.69 -21.42 -4.55
C VAL A 37 9.67 -21.70 -5.69
N LYS A 38 9.37 -22.74 -6.47
CA LYS A 38 10.12 -23.16 -7.65
C LYS A 38 9.29 -22.99 -8.92
N ASP A 39 9.89 -23.22 -10.08
CA ASP A 39 9.15 -23.31 -11.34
C ASP A 39 7.96 -24.28 -11.23
N LYS A 40 6.81 -23.88 -11.79
CA LYS A 40 5.51 -24.59 -11.73
C LYS A 40 4.89 -24.75 -10.34
N SER A 41 5.39 -24.05 -9.33
CA SER A 41 4.75 -24.02 -8.02
C SER A 41 3.38 -23.34 -8.11
N LYS A 42 2.39 -23.92 -7.44
CA LYS A 42 1.04 -23.34 -7.33
C LYS A 42 0.94 -22.50 -6.06
N MET A 43 0.38 -21.31 -6.19
CA MET A 43 0.07 -20.41 -5.08
C MET A 43 -1.42 -20.06 -5.14
N VAL A 44 -2.02 -19.80 -3.98
CA VAL A 44 -3.41 -19.37 -3.89
C VAL A 44 -3.42 -17.87 -3.58
N LEU A 45 -4.17 -17.12 -4.38
CA LEU A 45 -4.45 -15.71 -4.14
C LEU A 45 -5.86 -15.59 -3.57
N GLN A 46 -6.00 -14.91 -2.44
CA GLN A 46 -7.26 -14.59 -1.80
C GLN A 46 -7.40 -13.07 -1.66
N GLU A 47 -8.58 -12.56 -1.99
CA GLU A 47 -8.94 -11.17 -1.74
C GLU A 47 -9.26 -10.95 -0.26
N ASP A 48 -8.73 -9.88 0.33
CA ASP A 48 -9.03 -9.47 1.70
C ASP A 48 -9.85 -8.17 1.71
N PRO A 49 -11.20 -8.24 1.69
CA PRO A 49 -12.05 -7.05 1.64
C PRO A 49 -11.88 -6.14 2.88
N GLN A 50 -11.46 -6.69 4.02
CA GLN A 50 -11.15 -5.90 5.21
C GLN A 50 -9.93 -4.99 5.02
N SER A 51 -8.92 -5.43 4.28
CA SER A 51 -7.74 -4.62 3.96
C SER A 51 -8.08 -3.50 2.97
N GLN A 52 -8.99 -3.76 2.03
CA GLN A 52 -9.51 -2.73 1.15
C GLN A 52 -10.19 -1.60 1.94
N GLU A 53 -11.06 -1.95 2.89
CA GLU A 53 -11.77 -0.96 3.72
C GLU A 53 -10.81 -0.16 4.61
N ARG A 54 -9.85 -0.83 5.25
CA ARG A 54 -8.78 -0.16 6.02
C ARG A 54 -8.02 0.86 5.17
N ARG A 55 -7.62 0.47 3.95
CA ARG A 55 -6.90 1.36 3.02
C ARG A 55 -7.73 2.58 2.65
N TYR A 56 -9.03 2.42 2.37
CA TYR A 56 -9.91 3.56 2.07
C TYR A 56 -10.05 4.52 3.26
N LEU A 57 -10.15 3.98 4.48
CA LEU A 57 -10.23 4.79 5.69
C LEU A 57 -8.93 5.56 5.94
N GLU A 58 -7.77 4.90 5.77
CA GLU A 58 -6.46 5.54 5.90
C GLU A 58 -6.23 6.61 4.84
N MET A 59 -6.57 6.36 3.57
CA MET A 59 -6.51 7.37 2.51
C MET A 59 -7.32 8.62 2.87
N ARG A 60 -8.52 8.44 3.40
CA ARG A 60 -9.37 9.57 3.82
C ARG A 60 -8.75 10.36 4.97
N ARG A 61 -8.10 9.68 5.92
CA ARG A 61 -7.38 10.33 7.03
C ARG A 61 -6.16 11.08 6.53
N ASN A 62 -5.35 10.46 5.66
CA ASN A 62 -4.15 11.07 5.10
C ASN A 62 -4.49 12.30 4.24
N ALA A 63 -5.55 12.25 3.44
CA ALA A 63 -6.00 13.41 2.65
C ALA A 63 -6.35 14.62 3.54
N LYS A 64 -6.96 14.39 4.71
CA LYS A 64 -7.23 15.47 5.68
C LYS A 64 -5.94 16.04 6.27
N MET A 65 -5.00 15.18 6.65
CA MET A 65 -3.70 15.61 7.19
C MET A 65 -2.88 16.36 6.15
N GLU A 66 -2.85 15.90 4.89
CA GLU A 66 -2.15 16.56 3.80
C GLU A 66 -2.74 17.94 3.50
N LYS A 67 -4.08 18.07 3.50
CA LYS A 67 -4.74 19.37 3.35
C LYS A 67 -4.34 20.33 4.46
N ALA A 68 -4.35 19.88 5.72
CA ALA A 68 -3.92 20.71 6.84
C ALA A 68 -2.43 21.10 6.73
N ALA A 69 -1.56 20.15 6.39
CA ALA A 69 -0.14 20.41 6.19
C ALA A 69 0.10 21.45 5.09
N LYS A 70 -0.59 21.34 3.95
CA LYS A 70 -0.53 22.32 2.85
C LYS A 70 -0.94 23.72 3.33
N SER A 71 -2.04 23.85 4.07
CA SER A 71 -2.47 25.12 4.63
C SER A 71 -1.46 25.71 5.62
N ILE A 72 -0.84 24.87 6.45
CA ILE A 72 0.22 25.32 7.37
C ILE A 72 1.43 25.83 6.57
N THR A 73 1.88 25.07 5.58
CA THR A 73 3.01 25.48 4.73
C THR A 73 2.73 26.80 4.00
N GLU A 74 1.52 26.97 3.47
CA GLU A 74 1.11 28.21 2.81
C GLU A 74 1.17 29.41 3.76
N VAL A 75 0.61 29.28 4.97
CA VAL A 75 0.67 30.33 6.00
C VAL A 75 2.11 30.60 6.44
N SER A 76 2.94 29.57 6.61
CA SER A 76 4.36 29.74 6.95
C SER A 76 5.12 30.53 5.89
N LEU A 77 4.89 30.23 4.61
CA LEU A 77 5.50 30.97 3.50
C LEU A 77 5.06 32.43 3.47
N GLU A 78 3.80 32.72 3.78
CA GLU A 78 3.29 34.09 3.87
C GLU A 78 3.93 34.86 5.03
N VAL A 79 4.07 34.23 6.20
CA VAL A 79 4.76 34.82 7.37
C VAL A 79 6.23 35.11 7.06
N ASP A 80 6.94 34.18 6.43
CA ASP A 80 8.36 34.36 6.06
C ASP A 80 8.54 35.54 5.09
N ASN A 81 7.63 35.70 4.12
CA ASN A 81 7.64 36.84 3.19
C ASN A 81 7.40 38.18 3.90
N LEU A 82 6.46 38.22 4.85
CA LEU A 82 6.17 39.43 5.63
C LEU A 82 7.30 39.78 6.60
N ALA A 83 7.98 38.79 7.18
CA ALA A 83 9.12 39.01 8.07
C ALA A 83 10.38 39.50 7.34
N GLY A 84 10.46 39.29 6.02
CA GLY A 84 11.53 39.79 5.16
C GLY A 84 11.34 41.21 4.62
N GLN A 85 10.19 41.85 4.88
CA GLN A 85 9.95 43.29 4.63
C GLN A 85 10.47 44.16 5.78
#